data_AF-A0A7I4XSG1-F1
#
_entry.id   AF-A0A7I4XSG1-F1
#
_cell.length_a   1.000
_cell.length_b   1.000
_cell.length_c   1.000
_cell.angle_alpha   90.00
_cell.angle_beta   90.00
_cell.angle_gamma   90.00
#
_symmetry.space_group_name_H-M   'P 1'
#
loop_
_entity.id
_entity.type
_entity.pdbx_description
1 polymer ?
#
loop_
_entity_poly.entity_id
_entity_poly.type
_entity_poly.pdbx_seq_one_letter_code
_entity_poly.pdbx_strand_id
1 'polypeptide(L)'
;MVDPKTLALIIPIDQNPKSISRERFVSLLEYCEEELGVERILAVFNRPEMSEGFPRTLRYVGFRVLPPDAVPTPFSSDNFFVMSYHV
;
A
#
# COMPACT_ATOMS: atom_id res chain seq x y z
N MET A 1 -14.88 1.93 6.37
CA MET A 1 -13.97 2.28 7.48
C MET A 1 -12.80 1.34 7.44
N VAL A 2 -11.59 1.85 7.68
CA VAL A 2 -10.40 1.00 7.87
C VAL A 2 -10.63 0.16 9.13
N ASP A 3 -10.50 -1.16 8.99
CA ASP A 3 -10.65 -2.12 10.08
C ASP A 3 -9.49 -1.96 11.09
N PRO A 4 -9.69 -2.24 12.40
CA PRO A 4 -8.62 -2.11 13.41
C PRO A 4 -7.36 -2.92 13.12
N LYS A 5 -7.47 -4.02 12.37
CA LYS A 5 -6.34 -4.86 11.94
C LYS A 5 -5.81 -4.49 10.56
N THR A 6 -6.19 -3.33 10.05
CA THR A 6 -5.73 -2.81 8.76
C THR A 6 -4.85 -1.58 8.95
N LEU A 7 -3.64 -1.61 8.41
CA LEU A 7 -2.72 -0.47 8.40
C LEU A 7 -2.71 0.19 7.01
N ALA A 8 -2.86 1.51 6.95
CA ALA A 8 -2.71 2.27 5.72
C ALA A 8 -1.34 2.98 5.66
N LEU A 9 -0.56 2.68 4.63
CA LEU A 9 0.71 3.32 4.30
C LEU A 9 0.49 4.33 3.18
N ILE A 10 0.59 5.62 3.49
CA ILE A 10 0.54 6.69 2.49
C ILE A 10 1.94 6.84 1.91
N ILE A 11 2.08 6.50 0.63
CA ILE A 11 3.37 6.50 -0.05
C ILE A 11 3.51 7.79 -0.87
N PRO A 12 4.56 8.60 -0.63
CA PRO A 12 4.80 9.80 -1.42
C PRO A 12 5.05 9.46 -2.90
N ILE A 13 4.49 10.27 -3.80
CA ILE A 13 4.54 10.05 -5.25
C ILE A 13 5.93 10.33 -5.85
N ASP A 14 6.75 11.10 -5.15
CA ASP A 14 8.06 11.62 -5.56
C ASP A 14 9.23 10.72 -5.11
N GLN A 15 8.94 9.51 -4.62
CA GLN A 15 9.97 8.57 -4.21
C GLN A 15 10.70 8.00 -5.43
N ASN A 16 12.04 8.12 -5.45
CA ASN A 16 12.86 7.46 -6.46
C ASN A 16 12.81 5.93 -6.24
N PRO A 17 12.24 5.14 -7.18
CA PRO A 17 12.10 3.69 -6.97
C PRO A 17 13.43 2.96 -6.78
N LYS A 18 14.55 3.54 -7.26
CA LYS A 18 15.89 2.97 -7.12
C LYS A 18 16.48 3.16 -5.72
N SER A 19 16.01 4.14 -4.95
CA SER A 19 16.49 4.36 -3.58
C SER A 19 15.70 3.59 -2.53
N ILE A 20 14.60 2.94 -2.92
CA ILE A 20 13.78 2.19 -1.97
C ILE A 20 14.41 0.81 -1.75
N SER A 21 14.84 0.57 -0.51
CA SER A 21 15.33 -0.74 -0.11
C SER A 21 14.16 -1.73 -0.01
N ARG A 22 14.20 -2.76 -0.86
CA ARG A 22 13.24 -3.87 -0.82
C ARG A 22 13.28 -4.60 0.52
N GLU A 23 14.49 -4.87 1.03
CA GLU A 23 14.71 -5.56 2.29
C GLU A 23 14.04 -4.80 3.45
N ARG A 24 14.31 -3.50 3.58
CA ARG A 24 13.69 -2.68 4.63
C ARG A 24 12.17 -2.61 4.49
N PHE A 25 11.66 -2.62 3.26
CA PHE A 25 10.21 -2.63 3.03
C PHE A 25 9.60 -3.97 3.45
N VAL A 26 10.24 -5.10 3.17
CA VAL A 26 9.78 -6.42 3.62
C VAL A 26 9.82 -6.53 5.15
N SER A 27 10.91 -6.09 5.79
CA SER A 27 10.98 -6.09 7.26
C SER A 27 9.91 -5.22 7.92
N LEU A 28 9.46 -4.15 7.25
CA LEU A 28 8.31 -3.37 7.72
C LEU A 28 7.01 -4.19 7.67
N LEU A 29 6.79 -4.96 6.61
CA LEU A 29 5.60 -5.80 6.49
C LEU A 29 5.60 -6.92 7.55
N GLU A 30 6.74 -7.57 7.74
CA GLU A 30 6.94 -8.60 8.78
C GLU A 30 6.66 -8.03 10.18
N TYR A 31 7.20 -6.85 10.50
CA TYR A 31 6.93 -6.18 11.78
C TYR A 31 5.44 -5.87 11.97
N CYS A 32 4.75 -5.46 10.90
CA CYS A 32 3.31 -5.20 10.96
C CYS A 32 2.52 -6.48 11.26
N GLU A 33 2.92 -7.62 10.70
CA GLU A 33 2.32 -8.92 10.99
C GLU A 33 2.56 -9.36 12.44
N GLU A 34 3.85 -9.52 12.79
CA GLU A 34 4.27 -10.27 13.96
C GLU A 34 4.09 -9.46 15.25
N GLU A 35 4.40 -8.16 15.19
CA GLU A 35 4.47 -7.30 16.38
C GLU A 35 3.22 -6.44 16.54
N LEU A 36 2.61 -6.00 15.43
CA LEU A 36 1.40 -5.16 15.46
C LEU A 36 0.10 -5.96 15.27
N GLY A 37 0.16 -7.23 14.86
CA GLY A 37 -1.02 -8.06 14.63
C GLY A 37 -1.91 -7.55 13.48
N VAL A 38 -1.30 -6.90 12.49
CA VAL A 38 -1.99 -6.38 11.29
C VAL A 38 -2.22 -7.53 10.31
N GLU A 39 -3.46 -7.69 9.87
CA GLU A 39 -3.85 -8.73 8.90
C GLU A 39 -3.91 -8.19 7.46
N ARG A 40 -3.90 -6.86 7.31
CA ARG A 40 -4.03 -6.22 6.02
C ARG A 40 -3.30 -4.88 5.96
N ILE A 41 -2.53 -4.68 4.89
CA ILE A 41 -1.83 -3.43 4.63
C ILE A 41 -2.39 -2.79 3.36
N LEU A 42 -2.70 -1.49 3.43
CA LEU A 42 -3.16 -0.67 2.31
C LEU A 42 -2.04 0.27 1.89
N ALA A 43 -1.50 0.09 0.70
CA ALA A 43 -0.61 1.05 0.07
C ALA A 43 -1.44 2.11 -0.67
N VAL A 44 -1.39 3.35 -0.20
CA VAL A 44 -2.21 4.48 -0.66
C VAL A 44 -1.34 5.49 -1.39
N PHE A 45 -1.76 5.87 -2.60
CA PHE A 45 -1.08 6.83 -3.47
C PHE A 45 -2.07 7.88 -3.96
N ASN A 46 -1.63 9.12 -4.16
CA ASN A 46 -2.45 10.15 -4.82
C ASN A 46 -2.54 9.87 -6.34
N ARG A 47 -3.73 9.99 -6.95
CA ARG A 47 -3.91 9.99 -8.43
C ARG A 47 -3.45 11.35 -8.97
N PRO A 48 -2.41 11.41 -9.83
CA PRO A 48 -2.64 11.12 -11.26
C PRO A 48 -1.50 10.41 -12.04
N GLU A 49 -0.42 9.91 -11.44
CA GLU A 49 0.71 9.32 -12.20
C GLU A 49 0.99 7.87 -11.79
N MET A 50 0.16 6.92 -12.23
CA MET A 50 0.12 5.57 -11.60
C MET A 50 0.16 4.40 -12.59
N SER A 51 0.88 4.53 -13.71
CA SER A 51 1.21 3.39 -14.58
C SER A 51 2.62 2.85 -14.38
N GLU A 52 3.54 3.62 -13.80
CA GLU A 52 4.96 3.29 -13.69
C GLU A 52 5.49 3.51 -12.25
N GLY A 53 6.63 2.90 -11.94
CA GLY A 53 7.33 3.13 -10.66
C GLY A 53 6.91 2.20 -9.51
N PHE A 54 6.84 2.73 -8.29
CA PHE A 54 6.71 1.95 -7.06
C PHE A 54 5.47 1.02 -6.97
N PRO A 55 4.27 1.42 -7.44
CA PRO A 55 3.10 0.53 -7.44
C PRO A 55 3.31 -0.75 -8.24
N ARG A 56 4.11 -0.69 -9.32
CA ARG A 56 4.48 -1.89 -10.09
C ARG A 56 5.37 -2.82 -9.27
N THR A 57 6.31 -2.27 -8.50
CA THR A 57 7.15 -3.04 -7.57
C THR A 57 6.30 -3.77 -6.53
N LEU A 58 5.30 -3.09 -5.96
CA LEU A 58 4.41 -3.70 -4.95
C LEU A 58 3.61 -4.89 -5.50
N ARG A 59 3.30 -4.92 -6.80
CA ARG A 59 2.66 -6.11 -7.42
C ARG A 59 3.53 -7.36 -7.35
N TYR A 60 4.86 -7.22 -7.42
CA TYR A 60 5.78 -8.35 -7.28
C TYR A 60 5.91 -8.83 -5.83
N VAL A 61 5.68 -7.95 -4.85
CA VAL A 61 5.64 -8.31 -3.43
C VAL A 61 4.33 -9.03 -3.08
N GLY A 62 3.25 -8.78 -3.82
CA GLY A 62 1.96 -9.45 -3.64
C GLY A 62 0.78 -8.49 -3.48
N PHE A 63 1.01 -7.18 -3.45
CA PHE A 63 -0.06 -6.19 -3.39
C PHE A 63 -0.96 -6.27 -4.63
N ARG A 64 -2.27 -6.17 -4.42
CA ARG A 64 -3.29 -6.15 -5.47
C ARG A 64 -4.04 -4.83 -5.45
N VAL A 65 -4.37 -4.32 -6.63
CA VAL A 65 -5.15 -3.08 -6.76
C VAL A 65 -6.54 -3.31 -6.20
N LEU A 66 -7.04 -2.39 -5.37
CA LEU A 66 -8.42 -2.42 -4.92
C LEU A 66 -9.34 -1.85 -5.99
N PRO A 67 -10.48 -2.52 -6.27
CA PRO A 67 -11.50 -1.92 -7.11
C PRO A 67 -12.11 -0.69 -6.39
N PRO A 68 -12.64 0.29 -7.14
CA PRO A 68 -13.09 1.56 -6.57
C PRO A 68 -14.12 1.45 -5.43
N ASP A 69 -15.02 0.47 -5.55
CA ASP A 69 -16.06 0.14 -4.58
C ASP A 69 -15.55 -0.47 -3.27
N ALA A 70 -14.33 -1.03 -3.28
CA ALA A 70 -13.70 -1.64 -2.11
C ALA A 70 -12.71 -0.72 -1.39
N VAL A 71 -12.53 0.52 -1.85
CA VAL A 71 -11.65 1.50 -1.20
C VAL A 71 -12.27 1.97 0.12
N PRO A 72 -11.62 1.77 1.28
CA PRO A 72 -12.22 2.12 2.55
C PRO A 72 -12.13 3.63 2.83
N THR A 73 -13.18 4.17 3.43
CA THR A 73 -13.16 5.51 4.02
C THR A 73 -12.05 5.63 5.09
N PRO A 74 -11.29 6.74 5.13
CA PRO A 74 -11.55 8.04 4.49
C PRO A 74 -11.00 8.20 3.05
N PHE A 75 -10.40 7.17 2.45
CA PHE A 75 -9.88 7.26 1.10
C PHE A 75 -11.03 7.24 0.08
N SER A 76 -10.94 8.12 -0.94
CA SER A 76 -11.83 8.11 -2.11
C SER A 76 -11.06 7.61 -3.32
N SER A 77 -11.68 6.73 -4.12
CA SER A 77 -11.13 6.26 -5.39
C SER A 77 -10.89 7.37 -6.40
N ASP A 78 -11.52 8.53 -6.26
CA ASP A 78 -11.32 9.67 -7.17
C ASP A 78 -9.95 10.30 -6.99
N ASN A 79 -9.49 10.39 -5.74
CA ASN A 79 -8.25 11.05 -5.36
C ASN A 79 -7.10 10.08 -5.12
N PHE A 80 -7.42 8.82 -4.77
CA PHE A 80 -6.44 7.84 -4.34
C PHE A 80 -6.47 6.59 -5.21
N PHE A 81 -5.29 6.06 -5.46
CA PHE A 81 -5.09 4.70 -5.91
C PHE A 81 -4.61 3.87 -4.72
N VAL A 82 -5.30 2.77 -4.46
CA VAL A 82 -5.06 1.94 -3.29
C VAL A 82 -4.76 0.52 -3.72
N MET A 83 -3.71 -0.05 -3.17
CA MET A 83 -3.42 -1.47 -3.27
C MET A 83 -3.50 -2.11 -1.89
N SER A 84 -3.93 -3.36 -1.81
CA SER A 84 -3.94 -4.13 -0.57
C SER A 84 -3.01 -5.33 -0.62
N TYR A 85 -2.37 -5.61 0.50
CA TYR A 85 -1.66 -6.84 0.77
C TYR A 85 -2.27 -7.46 2.03
N HIS A 86 -2.58 -8.75 1.95
CA HIS A 86 -2.92 -9.54 3.13
C HIS A 86 -1.63 -10.15 3.61
N VAL A 87 -1.34 -9.90 4.88
CA VAL A 87 -0.14 -10.36 5.56
C VAL A 87 -0.36 -11.82 5.94
#